data_AF-A0A8T4TX48-F1
#
_entry.id   AF-A0A8T4TX48-F1
#
_cell.length_a   1.000
_cell.length_b   1.000
_cell.length_c   1.000
_cell.angle_alpha   90.00
_cell.angle_beta   90.00
_cell.angle_gamma   90.00
#
_symmetry.space_group_name_H-M   'P 1'
#
loop_
_entity.id
_entity.type
_entity.pdbx_description
1 polymer ?
#
loop_
_entity_poly.entity_id
_entity_poly.type
_entity_poly.pdbx_seq_one_letter_code
_entity_poly.pdbx_strand_id
1 'polypeptide(L)'
;MDKESKIIGIVALIILISVGVGIFFLSNEENPDEYVYNNFRIFKNPTIGYTVVAYLDEQPYHLNLRNDPKNTLNITIDSNVRNLILLKPTTYFTIDPNLNSIPVLGASEMATILGRRLGIYNKEVIGAITIPIANDTVTPIIDCNKVTQQQNVVKLQLGSETKVFLENNGCIIVQGTDGWEIVRASDRLIYHVLEVF
;
A
#
# COMPACT_ATOMS: atom_id res chain seq x y z
N MET A 1 -42.80 -48.57 -13.81
CA MET A 1 -41.40 -48.14 -13.97
C MET A 1 -40.54 -49.38 -13.95
N ASP A 2 -39.94 -49.71 -15.09
CA ASP A 2 -39.08 -50.88 -15.27
C ASP A 2 -37.91 -50.85 -14.25
N LYS A 3 -37.45 -52.03 -13.84
CA LYS A 3 -36.23 -52.22 -13.04
C LYS A 3 -35.04 -51.50 -13.70
N GLU A 4 -34.95 -51.51 -15.02
CA GLU A 4 -33.92 -50.80 -15.79
C GLU A 4 -34.03 -49.28 -15.65
N SER A 5 -35.24 -48.70 -15.74
CA SER A 5 -35.44 -47.26 -15.55
C SER A 5 -35.11 -46.78 -14.13
N LYS A 6 -35.31 -47.63 -13.12
CA LYS A 6 -34.91 -47.35 -11.73
C LYS A 6 -33.39 -47.32 -11.56
N ILE A 7 -32.68 -48.27 -12.19
CA ILE A 7 -31.21 -48.35 -12.12
C ILE A 7 -30.59 -47.13 -12.80
N ILE A 8 -31.08 -46.74 -13.98
CA ILE A 8 -30.60 -45.56 -14.70
C ILE A 8 -30.80 -44.29 -13.87
N GLY A 9 -31.96 -44.14 -13.22
CA GLY A 9 -32.23 -42.99 -12.35
C GLY A 9 -31.29 -42.90 -11.14
N ILE A 10 -30.96 -44.03 -10.51
CA ILE A 10 -30.04 -44.08 -9.37
C ILE A 10 -28.62 -43.74 -9.80
N VAL A 11 -28.15 -44.29 -10.93
CA VAL A 11 -26.81 -43.99 -11.46
C VAL A 11 -26.67 -42.52 -11.84
N ALA A 12 -27.68 -41.94 -12.49
CA ALA A 12 -27.68 -40.51 -12.83
C ALA A 12 -27.64 -39.62 -11.57
N LEU A 13 -28.36 -39.99 -10.52
CA LEU A 13 -28.35 -39.27 -9.25
C LEU A 13 -26.97 -39.33 -8.57
N ILE A 14 -26.32 -40.50 -8.57
CA ILE A 14 -24.98 -40.67 -7.99
C ILE A 14 -23.96 -39.81 -8.74
N ILE A 15 -24.04 -39.75 -10.08
CA ILE A 15 -23.17 -38.90 -10.90
C ILE A 15 -23.40 -37.42 -10.60
N LEU A 16 -24.66 -36.99 -10.45
CA LEU A 16 -24.98 -35.61 -10.09
C LEU A 16 -24.43 -35.24 -8.71
N ILE A 17 -24.55 -36.14 -7.74
CA ILE A 17 -24.03 -35.93 -6.38
C ILE A 17 -22.49 -35.88 -6.40
N SER A 18 -21.82 -36.79 -7.13
CA SER A 18 -20.36 -36.80 -7.19
C SER A 18 -19.80 -35.56 -7.89
N VAL A 19 -20.46 -35.07 -8.94
CA VAL A 19 -20.12 -33.79 -9.59
C VAL A 19 -20.35 -32.61 -8.63
N GLY A 20 -21.48 -32.58 -7.94
CA GLY A 20 -21.77 -31.52 -6.96
C GLY A 20 -20.76 -31.46 -5.82
N VAL A 21 -20.38 -32.63 -5.29
CA VAL A 21 -19.36 -32.74 -4.24
C VAL A 21 -17.97 -32.34 -4.78
N GLY A 22 -17.62 -32.76 -5.99
CA GLY A 22 -16.36 -32.37 -6.63
C GLY A 22 -16.24 -30.86 -6.81
N ILE A 23 -17.30 -30.19 -7.27
CA ILE A 23 -17.34 -28.72 -7.41
C ILE A 23 -17.22 -28.04 -6.04
N PHE A 24 -17.90 -28.56 -5.02
CA PHE A 24 -17.84 -28.01 -3.65
C PHE A 24 -16.41 -28.06 -3.08
N PHE A 25 -15.72 -29.19 -3.23
CA PHE A 25 -14.32 -29.31 -2.77
C PHE A 25 -13.34 -28.47 -3.58
N LEU A 26 -13.54 -28.32 -4.90
CA LEU A 26 -12.72 -27.43 -5.73
C LEU A 26 -12.96 -25.94 -5.42
N SER A 27 -14.15 -25.57 -4.94
CA SER A 27 -14.45 -24.17 -4.58
C SER A 27 -13.88 -23.72 -3.24
N ASN A 28 -13.40 -24.67 -2.42
CA ASN A 28 -13.00 -24.43 -1.03
C ASN A 28 -11.48 -24.54 -0.81
N GLU A 29 -10.68 -24.52 -1.90
CA GLU A 29 -9.24 -24.28 -1.77
C GLU A 29 -9.04 -22.88 -1.20
N GLU A 30 -8.53 -22.81 0.04
CA GLU A 30 -7.91 -21.60 0.58
C GLU A 30 -6.96 -21.04 -0.48
N ASN A 31 -7.21 -19.82 -0.94
CA ASN A 31 -6.35 -19.19 -1.93
C ASN A 31 -4.95 -19.05 -1.29
N PRO A 32 -3.91 -19.79 -1.74
CA PRO A 32 -2.60 -19.79 -1.09
C PRO A 32 -1.92 -18.41 -1.14
N ASP A 33 -2.47 -17.51 -1.96
CA ASP A 33 -2.08 -16.12 -2.09
C ASP A 33 -2.77 -15.18 -1.08
N GLU A 34 -3.65 -15.66 -0.20
CA GLU A 34 -4.30 -14.88 0.86
C GLU A 34 -3.75 -15.23 2.25
N TYR A 35 -3.51 -14.22 3.09
CA TYR A 35 -3.27 -14.42 4.51
C TYR A 35 -3.75 -13.24 5.35
N VAL A 36 -3.91 -13.48 6.66
CA VAL A 36 -4.26 -12.42 7.63
C VAL A 36 -3.02 -12.00 8.41
N TYR A 37 -2.85 -10.69 8.58
CA TYR A 37 -1.78 -10.09 9.37
C TYR A 37 -2.34 -8.95 10.22
N ASN A 38 -2.27 -9.07 11.55
CA ASN A 38 -2.78 -8.06 12.48
C ASN A 38 -4.21 -7.56 12.13
N ASN A 39 -5.11 -8.49 11.81
CA ASN A 39 -6.50 -8.26 11.39
C ASN A 39 -6.69 -7.66 9.98
N PHE A 40 -5.62 -7.45 9.21
CA PHE A 40 -5.69 -7.08 7.80
C PHE A 40 -5.67 -8.32 6.92
N ARG A 41 -6.58 -8.39 5.95
CA ARG A 41 -6.55 -9.43 4.90
C ARG A 41 -5.61 -8.96 3.79
N ILE A 42 -4.69 -9.83 3.38
CA ILE A 42 -3.64 -9.52 2.40
C ILE A 42 -3.70 -10.57 1.32
N PHE A 43 -3.69 -10.13 0.07
CA PHE A 43 -3.77 -10.97 -1.11
C PHE A 43 -2.62 -10.65 -2.04
N LYS A 44 -1.96 -11.65 -2.59
CA LYS A 44 -1.03 -11.43 -3.68
C LYS A 44 -1.79 -11.04 -4.94
N ASN A 45 -1.37 -9.96 -5.57
CA ASN A 45 -1.90 -9.50 -6.84
C ASN A 45 -0.81 -9.64 -7.91
N PRO A 46 -0.97 -10.51 -8.92
CA PRO A 46 0.09 -10.82 -9.88
C PRO A 46 0.50 -9.63 -10.76
N THR A 47 -0.35 -8.60 -10.86
CA THR A 47 -0.06 -7.40 -11.67
C THR A 47 0.57 -6.27 -10.85
N ILE A 48 0.26 -6.20 -9.56
CA ILE A 48 0.61 -5.04 -8.73
C ILE A 48 1.66 -5.40 -7.66
N GLY A 49 1.56 -6.57 -7.04
CA GLY A 49 2.28 -6.92 -5.82
C GLY A 49 1.30 -7.52 -4.82
N TYR A 50 0.72 -6.67 -3.96
CA TYR A 50 -0.20 -7.07 -2.89
C TYR A 50 -1.40 -6.13 -2.79
N THR A 51 -2.53 -6.69 -2.41
CA THR A 51 -3.72 -5.96 -2.02
C THR A 51 -3.91 -6.14 -0.52
N VAL A 52 -4.00 -5.03 0.21
CA VAL A 52 -4.27 -5.01 1.65
C VAL A 52 -5.67 -4.45 1.85
N VAL A 53 -6.53 -5.19 2.55
CA VAL A 53 -7.89 -4.75 2.84
C VAL A 53 -7.91 -4.11 4.21
N ALA A 54 -8.05 -2.78 4.22
CA ALA A 54 -8.27 -1.98 5.41
C ALA A 54 -9.76 -1.67 5.56
N TYR A 55 -10.25 -1.58 6.79
CA TYR A 55 -11.63 -1.21 7.09
C TYR A 55 -11.66 0.14 7.79
N LEU A 56 -12.53 1.03 7.32
CA LEU A 56 -12.97 2.20 8.07
C LEU A 56 -14.46 2.00 8.31
N ASP A 57 -14.83 1.78 9.57
CA ASP A 57 -16.15 1.27 9.95
C ASP A 57 -16.48 -0.03 9.19
N GLU A 58 -17.58 -0.06 8.42
CA GLU A 58 -17.99 -1.21 7.62
C GLU A 58 -17.50 -1.15 6.17
N GLN A 59 -16.81 -0.06 5.77
CA GLN A 59 -16.37 0.15 4.40
C GLN A 59 -14.97 -0.47 4.16
N PRO A 60 -14.85 -1.48 3.28
CA PRO A 60 -13.54 -2.00 2.90
C PRO A 60 -12.85 -1.08 1.89
N TYR A 61 -11.54 -0.91 2.09
CA TYR A 61 -10.62 -0.21 1.21
C TYR A 61 -9.53 -1.17 0.74
N HIS A 62 -9.40 -1.30 -0.58
CA HIS A 62 -8.40 -2.16 -1.21
C HIS A 62 -7.16 -1.32 -1.53
N LEU A 63 -6.11 -1.50 -0.74
CA LEU A 63 -4.85 -0.77 -0.87
C LEU A 63 -3.88 -1.63 -1.66
N ASN A 64 -3.53 -1.14 -2.85
CA ASN A 64 -2.64 -1.81 -3.77
C ASN A 64 -1.20 -1.36 -3.50
N LEU A 65 -0.40 -2.24 -2.90
CA LEU A 65 0.98 -1.98 -2.46
C LEU A 65 1.95 -2.94 -3.15
N ARG A 66 3.24 -2.60 -3.17
CA ARG A 66 4.26 -3.42 -3.86
C ARG A 66 4.82 -4.50 -2.98
N ASN A 67 4.83 -4.27 -1.68
CA ASN A 67 5.37 -5.17 -0.67
C ASN A 67 4.31 -5.47 0.36
N ASP A 68 4.30 -6.71 0.87
CA ASP A 68 3.47 -7.08 2.00
C ASP A 68 4.09 -6.61 3.32
N PRO A 69 3.35 -6.57 4.44
CA PRO A 69 3.87 -6.10 5.73
C PRO A 69 5.11 -6.87 6.17
N LYS A 70 5.13 -8.19 5.96
CA LYS A 70 6.24 -9.07 6.35
C LYS A 70 7.56 -8.68 5.68
N ASN A 71 7.53 -8.34 4.39
CA ASN A 71 8.70 -7.90 3.63
C ASN A 71 9.19 -6.49 3.98
N THR A 72 8.47 -5.76 4.85
CA THR A 72 8.87 -4.41 5.29
C THR A 72 9.36 -4.35 6.73
N LEU A 73 9.28 -5.45 7.49
CA LEU A 73 9.58 -5.49 8.93
C LEU A 73 11.01 -5.08 9.30
N ASN A 74 11.97 -5.35 8.42
CA ASN A 74 13.38 -5.00 8.61
C ASN A 74 13.68 -3.52 8.37
N ILE A 75 12.72 -2.73 7.86
CA ILE A 75 12.90 -1.30 7.63
C ILE A 75 12.60 -0.54 8.93
N THR A 76 13.65 0.07 9.47
CA THR A 76 13.55 0.94 10.64
C THR A 76 12.68 2.16 10.32
N ILE A 77 11.75 2.47 11.22
CA ILE A 77 10.89 3.64 11.14
C ILE A 77 10.88 4.37 12.48
N ASP A 78 11.06 5.68 12.46
CA ASP A 78 10.88 6.51 13.66
C ASP A 78 9.40 6.52 14.06
N SER A 79 9.15 6.09 15.31
CA SER A 79 7.81 5.97 15.90
C SER A 79 6.98 7.26 15.91
N ASN A 80 7.62 8.43 15.82
CA ASN A 80 6.93 9.72 15.83
C ASN A 80 6.41 10.14 14.45
N VAL A 81 6.86 9.46 13.37
CA VAL A 81 6.51 9.83 11.99
C VAL A 81 5.00 9.79 11.77
N ARG A 82 4.30 8.79 12.31
CA ARG A 82 2.83 8.68 12.17
C ARG A 82 2.12 9.91 12.75
N ASN A 83 2.45 10.27 13.99
CA ASN A 83 1.80 11.41 14.64
C ASN A 83 2.06 12.69 13.86
N LEU A 84 3.29 12.89 13.38
CA LEU A 84 3.67 14.08 12.64
C LEU A 84 2.96 14.17 11.28
N ILE A 85 2.95 13.08 10.51
CA ILE A 85 2.34 13.07 9.17
C ILE A 85 0.83 13.26 9.24
N LEU A 86 0.16 12.74 10.28
CA LEU A 86 -1.27 12.89 10.48
C LEU A 86 -1.67 14.26 11.07
N LEU A 87 -0.80 14.90 11.86
CA LEU A 87 -1.12 16.16 12.55
C LEU A 87 -1.37 17.35 11.62
N LYS A 88 -0.58 17.52 10.56
CA LYS A 88 -0.62 18.76 9.74
C LYS A 88 -1.50 18.61 8.51
N PRO A 89 -2.35 19.60 8.16
CA PRO A 89 -3.36 19.43 7.11
C PRO A 89 -2.79 19.18 5.71
N THR A 90 -1.63 19.76 5.39
CA THR A 90 -1.00 19.65 4.07
C THR A 90 0.29 18.81 4.15
N THR A 91 0.48 17.91 3.20
CA THR A 91 1.70 17.09 3.06
C THR A 91 2.25 17.19 1.65
N TYR A 92 3.47 17.68 1.53
CA TYR A 92 4.22 17.66 0.27
C TYR A 92 5.04 16.38 0.18
N PHE A 93 4.92 15.65 -0.93
CA PHE A 93 5.85 14.59 -1.30
C PHE A 93 6.86 15.17 -2.28
N THR A 94 8.12 15.27 -1.87
CA THR A 94 9.18 15.87 -2.68
C THR A 94 10.25 14.86 -3.05
N ILE A 95 10.80 15.02 -4.25
CA ILE A 95 11.83 14.15 -4.81
C ILE A 95 12.82 14.99 -5.62
N ASP A 96 14.08 14.57 -5.67
CA ASP A 96 15.03 15.13 -6.63
C ASP A 96 14.62 14.72 -8.05
N PRO A 97 14.36 15.65 -8.98
CA PRO A 97 13.92 15.33 -10.33
C PRO A 97 14.97 14.61 -11.18
N ASN A 98 16.22 14.50 -10.71
CA ASN A 98 17.25 13.67 -11.34
C ASN A 98 17.16 12.20 -10.91
N LEU A 99 16.34 11.86 -9.91
CA LEU A 99 16.04 10.47 -9.59
C LEU A 99 15.20 9.84 -10.70
N ASN A 100 15.31 8.52 -10.84
CA ASN A 100 14.42 7.80 -11.74
C ASN A 100 12.96 7.89 -11.25
N SER A 101 12.01 7.48 -12.09
CA SER A 101 10.57 7.62 -11.81
C SER A 101 10.00 6.61 -10.81
N ILE A 102 10.77 5.59 -10.39
CA ILE A 102 10.27 4.49 -9.56
C ILE A 102 9.74 4.98 -8.19
N PRO A 103 10.45 5.84 -7.44
CA PRO A 103 9.98 6.33 -6.14
C PRO A 103 8.63 7.06 -6.19
N VAL A 104 8.24 7.61 -7.34
CA VAL A 104 6.94 8.28 -7.52
C VAL A 104 5.78 7.31 -7.23
N LEU A 105 5.98 6.00 -7.43
CA LEU A 105 4.99 4.97 -7.07
C LEU A 105 4.67 5.03 -5.58
N GLY A 106 5.69 5.03 -4.72
CA GLY A 106 5.51 5.10 -3.27
C GLY A 106 4.83 6.39 -2.81
N ALA A 107 5.20 7.53 -3.42
CA ALA A 107 4.52 8.81 -3.16
C ALA A 107 3.03 8.78 -3.58
N SER A 108 2.72 8.18 -4.73
CA SER A 108 1.35 8.06 -5.25
C SER A 108 0.46 7.14 -4.40
N GLU A 109 1.02 6.03 -3.93
CA GLU A 109 0.34 5.08 -3.03
C GLU A 109 0.06 5.75 -1.67
N MET A 110 1.05 6.44 -1.09
CA MET A 110 0.86 7.27 0.12
C MET A 110 -0.20 8.37 -0.09
N ALA A 111 -0.17 9.06 -1.23
CA ALA A 111 -1.13 10.12 -1.55
C ALA A 111 -2.57 9.59 -1.67
N THR A 112 -2.74 8.35 -2.13
CA THR A 112 -4.06 7.70 -2.20
C THR A 112 -4.64 7.46 -0.80
N ILE A 113 -3.80 7.09 0.16
CA ILE A 113 -4.21 6.82 1.56
C ILE A 113 -4.41 8.10 2.35
N LEU A 114 -3.44 9.02 2.30
CA LEU A 114 -3.50 10.27 3.05
C LEU A 114 -4.50 11.26 2.45
N GLY A 115 -4.60 11.28 1.12
CA GLY A 115 -5.35 12.30 0.40
C GLY A 115 -6.86 12.06 0.35
N ARG A 116 -7.51 12.82 -0.52
CA ARG A 116 -8.97 12.83 -0.67
C ARG A 116 -9.53 11.66 -1.49
N ARG A 117 -8.67 10.89 -2.17
CA ARG A 117 -9.11 9.82 -3.10
C ARG A 117 -9.88 8.72 -2.38
N LEU A 118 -9.33 8.21 -1.27
CA LEU A 118 -10.04 7.25 -0.42
C LEU A 118 -10.78 7.93 0.73
N GLY A 119 -10.38 9.17 1.08
CA GLY A 119 -11.02 9.93 2.15
C GLY A 119 -10.69 9.44 3.56
N ILE A 120 -9.76 8.47 3.71
CA ILE A 120 -9.38 7.88 5.01
C ILE A 120 -8.87 8.97 5.96
N TYR A 121 -7.91 9.78 5.49
CA TYR A 121 -7.37 10.91 6.27
C TYR A 121 -7.71 12.28 5.68
N ASN A 122 -8.19 12.33 4.43
CA ASN A 122 -8.70 13.52 3.74
C ASN A 122 -7.76 14.75 3.77
N LYS A 123 -6.45 14.52 3.70
CA LYS A 123 -5.42 15.57 3.73
C LYS A 123 -5.24 16.21 2.36
N GLU A 124 -4.68 17.41 2.34
CA GLU A 124 -4.16 17.98 1.10
C GLU A 124 -2.77 17.39 0.83
N VAL A 125 -2.64 16.64 -0.27
CA VAL A 125 -1.38 15.99 -0.65
C VAL A 125 -0.92 16.52 -1.99
N ILE A 126 0.31 17.02 -2.05
CA ILE A 126 0.86 17.71 -3.22
C ILE A 126 2.21 17.11 -3.59
N GLY A 127 2.42 16.80 -4.86
CA GLY A 127 3.73 16.43 -5.40
C GLY A 127 4.62 17.66 -5.61
N ALA A 128 5.90 17.55 -5.29
CA ALA A 128 6.89 18.61 -5.41
C ALA A 128 8.25 18.06 -5.85
N ILE A 129 9.15 18.96 -6.20
CA ILE A 129 10.55 18.66 -6.54
C ILE A 129 11.50 19.47 -5.67
N THR A 130 12.71 18.97 -5.44
CA THR A 130 13.70 19.65 -4.58
C THR A 130 14.51 20.72 -5.30
N ILE A 131 14.58 20.67 -6.63
CA ILE A 131 15.32 21.62 -7.47
C ILE A 131 14.53 21.96 -8.74
N PRO A 132 14.73 23.14 -9.36
CA PRO A 132 14.03 23.52 -10.58
C PRO A 132 14.42 22.64 -11.77
N ILE A 133 13.44 22.34 -12.62
CA ILE A 133 13.64 21.75 -13.95
C ILE A 133 13.50 22.87 -14.98
N ALA A 134 14.37 22.91 -15.99
CA ALA A 134 14.27 23.90 -17.07
C ALA A 134 12.88 23.82 -17.74
N ASN A 135 12.21 24.98 -17.84
CA ASN A 135 10.88 25.14 -18.43
C ASN A 135 9.70 24.55 -17.65
N ASP A 136 9.90 24.03 -16.42
CA ASP A 136 8.79 23.73 -15.51
C ASP A 136 8.56 24.90 -14.55
N THR A 137 7.37 25.47 -14.61
CA THR A 137 6.94 26.58 -13.72
C THR A 137 5.72 26.20 -12.88
N VAL A 138 5.23 24.97 -13.04
CA VAL A 138 3.98 24.49 -12.42
C VAL A 138 4.28 23.65 -11.19
N THR A 139 5.33 22.83 -11.24
CA THR A 139 5.68 21.95 -10.13
C THR A 139 6.31 22.77 -9.00
N PRO A 140 5.77 22.71 -7.76
CA PRO A 140 6.31 23.47 -6.65
C PRO A 140 7.69 22.96 -6.24
N ILE A 141 8.60 23.89 -5.91
CA ILE A 141 9.94 23.58 -5.42
C ILE A 141 9.90 23.59 -3.88
N ILE A 142 9.88 22.39 -3.28
CA ILE A 142 9.73 22.19 -1.84
C ILE A 142 10.82 21.23 -1.39
N ASP A 143 11.60 21.62 -0.40
CA ASP A 143 12.57 20.77 0.29
C ASP A 143 12.27 20.75 1.80
N CYS A 144 13.12 20.07 2.57
CA CYS A 144 12.93 19.96 4.01
C CYS A 144 12.97 21.31 4.75
N ASN A 145 13.55 22.39 4.18
CA ASN A 145 13.54 23.70 4.85
C ASN A 145 12.14 24.35 4.88
N LYS A 146 11.19 23.81 4.12
CA LYS A 146 9.81 24.31 4.04
C LYS A 146 8.85 23.67 5.04
N VAL A 147 9.32 22.85 5.97
CA VAL A 147 8.44 22.31 7.02
C VAL A 147 7.90 23.45 7.91
N THR A 148 6.59 23.51 8.11
CA THR A 148 5.93 24.49 9.00
C THR A 148 4.97 23.79 9.96
N GLN A 149 4.21 24.55 10.76
CA GLN A 149 3.14 23.99 11.60
C GLN A 149 1.94 23.50 10.78
N GLN A 150 1.77 24.02 9.56
CA GLN A 150 0.63 23.75 8.68
C GLN A 150 0.97 22.73 7.59
N GLN A 151 2.25 22.57 7.25
CA GLN A 151 2.66 21.64 6.20
C GLN A 151 3.80 20.71 6.62
N ASN A 152 3.66 19.44 6.24
CA ASN A 152 4.70 18.42 6.29
C ASN A 152 5.42 18.34 4.95
N VAL A 153 6.69 17.93 5.02
CA VAL A 153 7.47 17.55 3.85
C VAL A 153 7.91 16.10 4.04
N VAL A 154 7.53 15.25 3.09
CA VAL A 154 8.00 13.88 2.97
C VAL A 154 8.98 13.86 1.80
N LYS A 155 10.27 13.70 2.07
CA LYS A 155 11.32 13.68 1.06
C LYS A 155 11.68 12.23 0.72
N LEU A 156 11.55 11.88 -0.55
CA LEU A 156 12.00 10.61 -1.10
C LEU A 156 13.43 10.80 -1.59
N GLN A 157 14.37 9.99 -1.08
CA GLN A 157 15.78 10.12 -1.44
C GLN A 157 16.54 8.81 -1.42
N LEU A 158 17.66 8.77 -2.13
CA LEU A 158 18.64 7.70 -2.00
C LEU A 158 19.48 7.90 -0.73
N GLY A 159 19.99 6.79 -0.19
CA GLY A 159 21.00 6.80 0.86
C GLY A 159 21.69 5.44 1.00
N SER A 160 22.47 5.28 2.06
CA SER A 160 23.25 4.05 2.30
C SER A 160 22.42 2.90 2.88
N GLU A 161 21.22 3.17 3.36
CA GLU A 161 20.33 2.19 4.00
C GLU A 161 18.86 2.55 3.76
N THR A 162 17.99 1.54 3.83
CA THR A 162 16.53 1.69 3.68
C THR A 162 15.89 1.93 5.04
N LYS A 163 15.30 3.11 5.24
CA LYS A 163 14.69 3.54 6.50
C LYS A 163 13.75 4.72 6.33
N VAL A 164 12.91 4.94 7.34
CA VAL A 164 12.05 6.12 7.46
C VAL A 164 12.37 6.85 8.77
N PHE A 165 12.74 8.12 8.71
CA PHE A 165 13.18 8.85 9.90
C PHE A 165 12.82 10.33 9.82
N LEU A 166 12.95 11.03 10.95
CA LEU A 166 12.74 12.47 11.04
C LEU A 166 14.08 13.22 11.03
N GLU A 167 14.15 14.30 10.26
CA GLU A 167 15.15 15.34 10.48
C GLU A 167 14.75 16.25 11.66
N ASN A 168 15.72 16.99 12.20
CA ASN A 168 15.53 17.86 13.38
C ASN A 168 14.39 18.90 13.21
N ASN A 169 14.10 19.31 11.98
CA ASN A 169 13.02 20.26 11.66
C ASN A 169 11.66 19.60 11.45
N GLY A 170 11.54 18.28 11.60
CA GLY A 170 10.33 17.51 11.36
C GLY A 170 10.09 17.15 9.89
N CYS A 171 11.10 17.24 9.01
CA CYS A 171 11.01 16.65 7.69
C CYS A 171 11.00 15.12 7.81
N ILE A 172 10.06 14.46 7.12
CA ILE A 172 9.98 13.00 7.09
C ILE A 172 10.82 12.53 5.90
N ILE A 173 11.84 11.73 6.17
CA ILE A 173 12.71 11.18 5.13
C ILE A 173 12.31 9.74 4.87
N VAL A 174 11.96 9.44 3.62
CA VAL A 174 11.76 8.08 3.12
C VAL A 174 12.97 7.74 2.27
N GLN A 175 13.88 6.96 2.84
CA GLN A 175 15.18 6.65 2.24
C GLN A 175 15.25 5.20 1.79
N GLY A 176 15.86 4.97 0.63
CA GLY A 176 16.20 3.63 0.13
C GLY A 176 17.60 3.61 -0.49
N THR A 177 18.18 2.42 -0.65
CA THR A 177 19.46 2.24 -1.35
C THR A 177 19.32 2.37 -2.87
N ASP A 178 18.10 2.18 -3.38
CA ASP A 178 17.71 2.39 -4.77
C ASP A 178 16.23 2.83 -4.86
N GLY A 179 15.72 3.01 -6.09
CA GLY A 179 14.35 3.47 -6.32
C GLY A 179 13.27 2.51 -5.80
N TRP A 180 13.48 1.19 -5.91
CA TRP A 180 12.54 0.18 -5.41
C TRP A 180 12.59 0.07 -3.89
N GLU A 181 13.76 0.28 -3.29
CA GLU A 181 13.91 0.34 -1.85
C GLU A 181 13.22 1.58 -1.25
N ILE A 182 13.15 2.71 -1.97
CA ILE A 182 12.32 3.85 -1.58
C ILE A 182 10.82 3.48 -1.61
N VAL A 183 10.39 2.70 -2.60
CA VAL A 183 9.01 2.17 -2.65
C VAL A 183 8.75 1.24 -1.46
N ARG A 184 9.68 0.34 -1.13
CA ARG A 184 9.57 -0.55 0.05
C ARG A 184 9.51 0.24 1.37
N ALA A 185 10.30 1.30 1.49
CA ALA A 185 10.24 2.22 2.64
C ALA A 185 8.93 3.01 2.69
N SER A 186 8.36 3.35 1.53
CA SER A 186 7.04 3.99 1.43
C SER A 186 5.93 3.03 1.88
N ASP A 187 5.96 1.77 1.43
CA ASP A 187 5.03 0.73 1.90
C ASP A 187 5.14 0.52 3.42
N ARG A 188 6.37 0.49 3.97
CA ARG A 188 6.59 0.44 5.43
C ARG A 188 5.91 1.61 6.14
N LEU A 189 6.03 2.82 5.60
CA LEU A 189 5.38 4.01 6.16
C LEU A 189 3.85 3.92 6.07
N ILE A 190 3.30 3.44 4.94
CA ILE A 190 1.87 3.18 4.77
C ILE A 190 1.36 2.29 5.89
N TYR A 191 1.99 1.14 6.08
CA TYR A 191 1.60 0.18 7.10
C TYR A 191 1.72 0.74 8.53
N HIS A 192 2.74 1.58 8.78
CA HIS A 192 2.89 2.26 10.05
C HIS A 192 1.77 3.29 10.29
N VAL A 193 1.39 4.07 9.26
CA VAL A 193 0.29 5.04 9.34
C VAL A 193 -1.05 4.35 9.60
N LEU A 194 -1.28 3.21 8.95
CA LEU A 194 -2.50 2.40 9.08
C LEU A 194 -2.53 1.51 10.33
N GLU A 195 -1.50 1.54 11.17
CA GLU A 195 -1.40 0.71 12.39
C GLU A 195 -1.53 -0.79 12.10
N VAL A 196 -0.90 -1.24 11.01
CA VAL A 196 -0.81 -2.67 10.67
C VAL A 196 0.16 -3.42 11.59
N PHE A 197 0.99 -2.72 12.37
CA PHE A 197 1.99 -3.31 13.28
C PHE A 197 1.71 -2.97 14.74
#